data_AF-A0A0F6AHD0-F1
#
_entry.id   AF-A0A0F6AHD0-F1
#
_cell.length_a   1.000
_cell.length_b   1.000
_cell.length_c   1.000
_cell.angle_alpha   90.00
_cell.angle_beta   90.00
_cell.angle_gamma   90.00
#
_symmetry.space_group_name_H-M   'P 1'
#
loop_
_entity.id
_entity.type
_entity.pdbx_description
1 polymer ?
#
loop_
_entity_poly.entity_id
_entity_poly.type
_entity_poly.pdbx_seq_one_letter_code
_entity_poly.pdbx_strand_id
1 'polypeptide(L)'
;MDGKIRNVLAVLCCLSPQLILASESTGYFWDFGDGTYSHLAEPEHQYETAGIYTVTREAYQNGVLINVSEQVVDLITPKIIELDIIVPQLITEKAQFELTAQLVTSEPLEAIRYQWYVDGQSLGDASSGPILEHVFSDAGAYTMTLNALWEQTIVRSLEVDVIVAEQNDNTDPGDGNKDPGDGGTDPDDGKSETPNKNPDQNDGGGSWGFVSLFGLFCFALRRRK
;
A
#
# COMPACT_ATOMS: atom_id res chain seq x y z
N MET A 1 0.76 -37.81 -1.29
CA MET A 1 0.89 -37.53 0.16
C MET A 1 -0.23 -36.55 0.47
N ASP A 2 -1.35 -37.13 0.88
CA ASP A 2 -2.65 -36.48 0.89
C ASP A 2 -2.68 -35.39 1.96
N GLY A 3 -2.75 -34.14 1.49
CA GLY A 3 -3.02 -32.98 2.32
C GLY A 3 -4.43 -33.07 2.86
N LYS A 4 -4.58 -33.72 4.02
CA LYS A 4 -5.82 -33.74 4.79
C LYS A 4 -6.32 -32.32 4.99
N ILE A 5 -7.38 -31.99 4.28
CA ILE A 5 -8.22 -30.82 4.45
C ILE A 5 -8.55 -30.74 5.94
N ARG A 6 -8.05 -29.71 6.62
CA ARG A 6 -8.50 -29.39 7.97
C ARG A 6 -9.85 -28.73 7.82
N ASN A 7 -10.88 -29.58 7.82
CA ASN A 7 -12.29 -29.21 7.85
C ASN A 7 -12.50 -28.11 8.89
N VAL A 8 -12.84 -26.91 8.43
CA VAL A 8 -13.28 -25.83 9.32
C VAL A 8 -14.76 -26.08 9.57
N LEU A 9 -15.03 -26.86 10.62
CA LEU A 9 -16.39 -27.11 11.09
C LEU A 9 -16.90 -25.80 11.71
N ALA A 10 -17.75 -25.07 10.99
CA ALA A 10 -18.47 -23.95 11.57
C ALA A 10 -19.62 -24.54 12.41
N VAL A 11 -19.31 -24.91 13.65
CA VAL A 11 -20.35 -25.33 14.59
C VAL A 11 -21.11 -24.07 15.01
N LEU A 12 -22.25 -23.80 14.39
CA LEU A 12 -23.16 -22.68 14.70
C LEU A 12 -23.92 -22.89 16.04
N CYS A 13 -23.32 -23.60 17.00
CA CYS A 13 -23.90 -23.93 18.31
C CYS A 13 -24.14 -22.69 19.20
N CYS A 14 -23.64 -21.50 18.83
CA CYS A 14 -23.76 -20.32 19.69
C CYS A 14 -25.00 -19.46 19.41
N LEU A 15 -25.83 -19.80 18.42
CA LEU A 15 -27.14 -19.16 18.21
C LEU A 15 -28.22 -19.87 19.03
N SER A 16 -27.96 -20.11 20.31
CA SER A 16 -28.94 -20.73 21.21
C SER A 16 -30.19 -19.83 21.27
N PRO A 17 -31.39 -20.32 20.91
CA PRO A 17 -32.59 -19.51 21.04
C PRO A 17 -32.80 -19.22 22.53
N GLN A 18 -32.76 -17.94 22.91
CA GLN A 18 -33.27 -17.51 24.21
C GLN A 18 -34.71 -18.00 24.32
N LEU A 19 -34.89 -18.99 25.19
CA LEU A 19 -36.11 -19.54 25.76
C LEU A 19 -37.42 -18.87 25.30
N ILE A 20 -37.94 -19.23 24.12
CA ILE A 20 -39.36 -19.04 23.81
C ILE A 20 -40.02 -20.38 24.10
N LEU A 21 -40.90 -20.35 25.10
CA LEU A 21 -41.69 -21.47 25.59
C LEU A 21 -42.10 -22.39 24.43
N ALA A 22 -41.68 -23.65 24.51
CA ALA A 22 -42.05 -24.71 23.60
C ALA A 22 -43.58 -24.82 23.53
N SER A 23 -44.18 -24.13 22.56
CA SER A 23 -45.51 -24.43 22.07
C SER A 23 -45.33 -25.29 20.83
N GLU A 24 -46.03 -26.40 20.79
CA GLU A 24 -45.88 -27.48 19.81
C GLU A 24 -45.84 -26.95 18.36
N SER A 25 -44.74 -27.22 17.65
CA SER A 25 -44.39 -26.78 16.28
C SER A 25 -43.53 -25.51 16.14
N THR A 26 -42.32 -25.54 16.69
CA THR A 26 -41.22 -24.66 16.24
C THR A 26 -40.51 -25.27 15.04
N GLY A 27 -40.48 -24.56 13.91
CA GLY A 27 -39.71 -24.92 12.71
C GLY A 27 -38.52 -23.99 12.52
N TYR A 28 -37.50 -24.45 11.80
CA TYR A 28 -36.32 -23.66 11.45
C TYR A 28 -36.04 -23.74 9.95
N PHE A 29 -35.47 -22.68 9.42
CA PHE A 29 -34.85 -22.65 8.10
C PHE A 29 -33.51 -21.91 8.22
N TRP A 30 -32.49 -22.50 7.63
CA TRP A 30 -31.14 -21.97 7.59
C TRP A 30 -30.74 -21.82 6.13
N ASP A 31 -30.31 -20.62 5.75
CA ASP A 31 -29.58 -20.36 4.51
C ASP A 31 -28.13 -20.09 4.90
N PHE A 32 -27.18 -20.87 4.36
CA PHE A 32 -25.77 -20.76 4.72
C PHE A 32 -25.01 -19.71 3.90
N GLY A 33 -25.67 -19.04 2.95
CA GLY A 33 -25.07 -18.01 2.10
C GLY A 33 -24.20 -18.55 0.97
N ASP A 34 -24.08 -19.87 0.82
CA ASP A 34 -23.36 -20.55 -0.26
C ASP A 34 -24.29 -21.26 -1.27
N GLY A 35 -25.60 -21.01 -1.15
CA GLY A 35 -26.65 -21.65 -1.97
C GLY A 35 -27.19 -22.96 -1.39
N THR A 36 -26.69 -23.41 -0.24
CA THR A 36 -27.24 -24.57 0.49
C THR A 36 -28.08 -24.14 1.70
N TYR A 37 -28.96 -25.03 2.16
CA TYR A 37 -29.90 -24.74 3.25
C TYR A 37 -30.22 -25.96 4.12
N SER A 38 -30.82 -25.73 5.29
CA SER A 38 -31.27 -26.79 6.20
C SER A 38 -32.54 -26.42 6.96
N HIS A 39 -33.31 -27.43 7.36
CA HIS A 39 -34.49 -27.30 8.23
C HIS A 39 -34.28 -27.88 9.64
N LEU A 40 -33.06 -28.34 9.94
CA LEU A 40 -32.73 -28.85 11.27
C LEU A 40 -32.70 -27.70 12.28
N ALA A 41 -33.06 -27.98 13.53
CA ALA A 41 -32.97 -26.98 14.61
C ALA A 41 -31.52 -26.55 14.86
N GLU A 42 -30.59 -27.51 14.80
CA GLU A 42 -29.16 -27.32 15.00
C GLU A 42 -28.41 -28.04 13.86
N PRO A 43 -28.24 -27.41 12.68
CA PRO A 43 -27.49 -28.02 11.59
C PRO A 43 -25.98 -27.86 11.80
N GLU A 44 -25.23 -28.82 11.28
CA GLU A 44 -23.80 -28.65 10.99
C GLU A 44 -23.64 -28.35 9.49
N HIS A 45 -22.76 -27.41 9.15
CA HIS A 45 -22.46 -27.07 7.77
C HIS A 45 -20.96 -26.94 7.54
N GLN A 46 -20.50 -27.35 6.35
CA GLN A 46 -19.11 -27.28 5.95
C GLN A 46 -18.99 -26.53 4.62
N TYR A 47 -18.24 -25.44 4.63
CA TYR A 47 -17.91 -24.68 3.43
C TYR A 47 -16.75 -25.33 2.68
N GLU A 48 -16.95 -25.58 1.38
CA GLU A 48 -15.91 -26.13 0.50
C GLU A 48 -14.87 -25.07 0.10
N THR A 49 -15.33 -23.83 -0.10
CA THR A 49 -14.51 -22.72 -0.58
C THR A 49 -14.28 -21.70 0.52
N ALA A 50 -13.10 -21.07 0.51
CA ALA A 50 -12.86 -19.92 1.36
C ALA A 50 -13.74 -18.75 0.90
N GLY A 51 -14.42 -18.09 1.83
CA GLY A 51 -15.28 -16.96 1.51
C GLY A 51 -15.74 -16.24 2.76
N ILE A 52 -16.47 -15.15 2.55
CA ILE A 52 -17.23 -14.47 3.61
C ILE A 52 -18.69 -14.77 3.32
N TYR A 53 -19.35 -15.47 4.25
CA TYR A 53 -20.72 -15.94 4.08
C TYR A 53 -21.64 -15.28 5.10
N THR A 54 -22.81 -14.82 4.65
CA THR A 54 -23.88 -14.38 5.54
C THR A 54 -24.83 -15.55 5.74
N VAL A 55 -24.83 -16.11 6.95
CA VAL A 55 -25.76 -17.17 7.36
C VAL A 55 -27.03 -16.54 7.89
N THR A 56 -28.17 -16.92 7.34
CA THR A 56 -29.49 -16.47 7.77
C THR A 56 -30.26 -17.62 8.40
N ARG A 57 -30.77 -17.40 9.61
CA ARG A 57 -31.68 -18.33 10.28
C ARG A 57 -33.04 -17.70 10.44
N GLU A 58 -34.05 -18.44 10.03
CA GLU A 58 -35.46 -18.13 10.24
C GLU A 58 -36.06 -19.15 11.22
N ALA A 59 -36.81 -18.67 12.21
CA ALA A 59 -37.55 -19.52 13.12
C ALA A 59 -39.06 -19.30 12.96
N TYR A 60 -39.81 -20.39 12.94
CA TYR A 60 -41.23 -20.43 12.70
C TYR A 60 -41.97 -21.01 13.90
N GLN A 61 -43.14 -20.47 14.22
CA GLN A 61 -44.05 -21.03 15.22
C GLN A 61 -45.43 -21.18 14.58
N ASN A 62 -45.96 -22.40 14.56
CA ASN A 62 -47.22 -22.72 13.89
C ASN A 62 -47.27 -22.25 12.42
N GLY A 63 -46.14 -22.35 11.70
CA GLY A 63 -46.01 -21.89 10.31
C GLY A 63 -45.84 -20.38 10.13
N VAL A 64 -45.83 -19.60 11.21
CA VAL A 64 -45.61 -18.15 11.17
C VAL A 64 -44.15 -17.85 11.47
N LEU A 65 -43.50 -17.03 10.62
CA LEU A 65 -42.14 -16.54 10.87
C LEU A 65 -42.14 -15.63 12.12
N ILE A 66 -41.38 -16.01 13.14
CA ILE A 66 -41.30 -15.29 14.43
C ILE A 66 -39.93 -14.66 14.67
N ASN A 67 -38.88 -15.14 14.02
CA ASN A 67 -37.54 -14.60 14.17
C ASN A 67 -36.73 -14.79 12.89
N VAL A 68 -35.92 -13.78 12.57
CA VAL A 68 -34.83 -13.86 11.60
C VAL A 68 -33.57 -13.39 12.30
N SER A 69 -32.46 -14.09 12.11
CA SER A 69 -31.15 -13.71 12.62
C SER A 69 -30.08 -13.97 11.56
N GLU A 70 -29.13 -13.05 11.43
CA GLU A 70 -28.02 -13.16 10.49
C GLU A 70 -26.69 -13.25 11.25
N GLN A 71 -25.74 -14.00 10.70
CA GLN A 71 -24.38 -14.09 11.21
C GLN A 71 -23.39 -14.16 10.05
N VAL A 72 -22.32 -13.37 10.13
CA VAL A 72 -21.22 -13.43 9.16
C VAL A 72 -20.21 -14.48 9.59
N VAL A 73 -19.84 -15.37 8.67
CA VAL A 73 -18.76 -16.34 8.80
C VAL A 73 -17.64 -15.94 7.85
N ASP A 74 -16.51 -15.52 8.43
CA ASP A 74 -15.31 -15.12 7.68
C ASP A 74 -14.29 -16.26 7.68
N LEU A 75 -14.12 -16.90 6.52
CA LEU A 75 -13.12 -17.94 6.28
C LEU A 75 -11.93 -17.43 5.47
N ILE A 76 -11.88 -16.13 5.14
CA ILE A 76 -10.78 -15.53 4.37
C ILE A 76 -9.70 -14.99 5.30
N THR A 77 -10.08 -14.13 6.24
CA THR A 77 -9.14 -13.49 7.16
C THR A 77 -8.22 -14.46 7.89
N PRO A 78 -8.69 -15.61 8.44
CA PRO A 78 -7.77 -16.54 9.11
C PRO A 78 -6.77 -17.22 8.17
N LYS A 79 -7.00 -17.22 6.85
CA LYS A 79 -6.09 -17.82 5.86
C LYS A 79 -4.93 -16.89 5.50
N ILE A 80 -5.05 -15.58 5.76
CA ILE A 80 -4.02 -14.58 5.48
C ILE A 80 -2.99 -14.56 6.61
N ILE A 81 -1.75 -14.90 6.27
CA ILE A 81 -0.62 -14.93 7.22
C ILE A 81 0.07 -13.57 7.25
N GLU A 82 0.39 -13.03 6.07
CA GLU A 82 1.13 -11.78 5.94
C GLU A 82 0.69 -11.01 4.69
N LEU A 83 0.72 -9.69 4.78
CA LEU A 83 0.62 -8.76 3.67
C LEU A 83 1.83 -7.83 3.78
N ASP A 84 2.56 -7.66 2.70
CA ASP A 84 3.72 -6.77 2.62
C ASP A 84 3.70 -5.97 1.30
N ILE A 85 4.46 -4.88 1.28
CA ILE A 85 4.70 -4.06 0.09
C ILE A 85 6.20 -4.07 -0.19
N ILE A 86 6.58 -4.58 -1.36
CA ILE A 86 7.94 -4.49 -1.88
C ILE A 86 8.08 -3.12 -2.54
N VAL A 87 8.92 -2.28 -1.91
CA VAL A 87 9.24 -0.92 -2.37
C VAL A 87 10.61 -0.94 -3.06
N PRO A 88 10.80 -0.27 -4.21
CA PRO A 88 12.10 -0.16 -4.85
C PRO A 88 13.07 0.66 -3.99
N GLN A 89 14.37 0.43 -4.16
CA GLN A 89 15.38 1.09 -3.32
C GLN A 89 15.44 2.61 -3.50
N LEU A 90 15.05 3.09 -4.67
CA LEU A 90 15.01 4.50 -5.01
C LEU A 90 13.73 4.78 -5.79
N ILE A 91 13.02 5.84 -5.39
CA ILE A 91 11.92 6.42 -6.13
C ILE A 91 12.32 7.86 -6.43
N THR A 92 12.12 8.30 -7.65
CA THR A 92 12.44 9.65 -8.11
C THR A 92 11.17 10.29 -8.66
N GLU A 93 10.96 11.57 -8.37
CA GLU A 93 9.86 12.32 -8.98
C GLU A 93 9.95 12.24 -10.52
N LYS A 94 8.80 12.31 -11.19
CA LYS A 94 8.64 12.27 -12.65
C LYS A 94 9.13 10.98 -13.32
N ALA A 95 9.65 10.01 -12.55
CA ALA A 95 10.03 8.68 -13.02
C ALA A 95 8.95 7.65 -12.63
N GLN A 96 8.72 6.68 -13.50
CA GLN A 96 7.85 5.55 -13.23
C GLN A 96 8.55 4.58 -12.27
N PHE A 97 7.79 4.10 -11.28
CA PHE A 97 8.23 3.06 -10.35
C PHE A 97 7.13 2.03 -10.14
N GLU A 98 7.52 0.88 -9.59
CA GLU A 98 6.61 -0.24 -9.31
C GLU A 98 6.63 -0.57 -7.82
N LEU A 99 5.46 -0.69 -7.19
CA LEU A 99 5.28 -1.38 -5.91
C LEU A 99 4.69 -2.75 -6.17
N THR A 100 5.11 -3.75 -5.39
CA THR A 100 4.53 -5.10 -5.46
C THR A 100 3.94 -5.51 -4.11
N ALA A 101 2.65 -5.82 -4.09
CA ALA A 101 1.98 -6.50 -3.00
C ALA A 101 2.46 -7.94 -2.90
N GLN A 102 2.87 -8.34 -1.71
CA GLN A 102 3.18 -9.72 -1.38
C GLN A 102 2.18 -10.23 -0.35
N LEU A 103 1.33 -11.16 -0.76
CA LEU A 103 0.38 -11.83 0.12
C LEU A 103 0.86 -13.25 0.42
N VAL A 104 0.99 -13.58 1.70
CA VAL A 104 1.29 -14.92 2.16
C VAL A 104 0.02 -15.50 2.78
N THR A 105 -0.41 -16.64 2.26
CA THR A 105 -1.60 -17.35 2.74
C THR A 105 -1.26 -18.78 3.14
N SER A 106 -2.03 -19.32 4.06
CA SER A 106 -1.92 -20.74 4.47
C SER A 106 -2.40 -21.71 3.40
N GLU A 107 -3.22 -21.23 2.47
CA GLU A 107 -3.74 -21.94 1.31
C GLU A 107 -4.08 -20.94 0.19
N PRO A 108 -4.14 -21.38 -1.08
CA PRO A 108 -4.42 -20.48 -2.20
C PRO A 108 -5.77 -19.77 -2.05
N LEU A 109 -5.79 -18.45 -2.28
CA LEU A 109 -7.00 -17.63 -2.35
C LEU A 109 -7.12 -17.06 -3.76
N GLU A 110 -8.14 -17.47 -4.51
CA GLU A 110 -8.24 -17.14 -5.95
C GLU A 110 -8.88 -15.78 -6.25
N ALA A 111 -9.61 -15.18 -5.30
CA ALA A 111 -10.41 -13.96 -5.54
C ALA A 111 -9.93 -12.72 -4.78
N ILE A 112 -8.68 -12.70 -4.31
CA ILE A 112 -8.12 -11.51 -3.65
C ILE A 112 -7.82 -10.43 -4.68
N ARG A 113 -8.35 -9.22 -4.43
CA ARG A 113 -8.05 -8.00 -5.18
C ARG A 113 -7.21 -7.04 -4.34
N TYR A 114 -6.51 -6.14 -5.00
CA TYR A 114 -5.71 -5.11 -4.35
C TYR A 114 -6.22 -3.72 -4.70
N GLN A 115 -6.20 -2.83 -3.72
CA GLN A 115 -6.50 -1.41 -3.91
C GLN A 115 -5.42 -0.58 -3.24
N TRP A 116 -4.90 0.39 -3.99
CA TRP A 116 -3.79 1.24 -3.59
C TRP A 116 -4.26 2.66 -3.36
N TYR A 117 -3.69 3.29 -2.34
CA TYR A 117 -3.91 4.70 -2.00
C TYR A 117 -2.56 5.39 -1.80
N VAL A 118 -2.53 6.68 -2.12
CA VAL A 118 -1.46 7.61 -1.75
C VAL A 118 -2.07 8.69 -0.86
N ASP A 119 -1.53 8.87 0.34
CA ASP A 119 -2.00 9.85 1.33
C ASP A 119 -3.53 9.83 1.54
N GLY A 120 -4.10 8.62 1.55
CA GLY A 120 -5.55 8.39 1.71
C GLY A 120 -6.40 8.61 0.45
N GLN A 121 -5.80 9.05 -0.66
CA GLN A 121 -6.48 9.17 -1.96
C GLN A 121 -6.32 7.88 -2.78
N SER A 122 -7.44 7.35 -3.27
CA SER A 122 -7.45 6.14 -4.11
C SER A 122 -6.73 6.39 -5.44
N LEU A 123 -5.82 5.49 -5.81
CA LEU A 123 -5.08 5.55 -7.08
C LEU A 123 -5.81 4.91 -8.28
N GLY A 124 -7.04 4.43 -8.08
CA GLY A 124 -7.89 3.88 -9.12
C GLY A 124 -8.87 2.85 -8.58
N ASP A 125 -9.66 2.27 -9.49
CA ASP A 125 -10.49 1.11 -9.19
C ASP A 125 -9.58 -0.10 -8.97
N ALA A 126 -9.88 -0.93 -7.96
CA ALA A 126 -9.11 -2.11 -7.54
C ALA A 126 -8.91 -3.14 -8.68
N SER A 127 -8.02 -2.85 -9.63
CA SER A 127 -7.86 -3.57 -10.88
C SER A 127 -6.76 -4.62 -10.75
N SER A 128 -7.00 -5.54 -9.80
CA SER A 128 -6.61 -6.96 -9.76
C SER A 128 -5.18 -7.38 -10.13
N GLY A 129 -4.19 -6.53 -9.89
CA GLY A 129 -2.78 -6.91 -9.93
C GLY A 129 -2.10 -6.67 -8.59
N PRO A 130 -1.15 -7.52 -8.16
CA PRO A 130 -0.30 -7.20 -7.03
C PRO A 130 0.68 -6.06 -7.34
N ILE A 131 0.81 -5.63 -8.60
CA ILE A 131 1.77 -4.60 -9.03
C ILE A 131 1.03 -3.26 -9.21
N LEU A 132 1.60 -2.19 -8.65
CA LEU A 132 1.20 -0.81 -8.88
C LEU A 132 2.32 -0.09 -9.61
N GLU A 133 2.04 0.38 -10.83
CA GLU A 133 2.88 1.35 -11.54
C GLU A 133 2.40 2.77 -11.23
N HIS A 134 3.30 3.66 -10.81
CA HIS A 134 2.96 5.04 -10.48
C HIS A 134 4.10 6.03 -10.78
N VAL A 135 3.76 7.32 -10.84
CA VAL A 135 4.70 8.44 -11.03
C VAL A 135 4.31 9.54 -10.05
N PHE A 136 5.22 9.93 -9.17
CA PHE A 136 5.03 11.09 -8.29
C PHE A 136 5.43 12.38 -9.02
N SER A 137 4.60 13.42 -8.94
CA SER A 137 4.90 14.72 -9.57
C SER A 137 6.03 15.48 -8.87
N ASP A 138 6.09 15.35 -7.54
CA ASP A 138 6.99 16.09 -6.67
C ASP A 138 7.76 15.14 -5.76
N ALA A 139 8.95 15.54 -5.34
CA ALA A 139 9.71 14.88 -4.29
C ALA A 139 9.07 15.10 -2.91
N GLY A 140 9.22 14.13 -2.01
CA GLY A 140 8.61 14.20 -0.69
C GLY A 140 8.46 12.86 0.01
N ALA A 141 7.84 12.90 1.18
CA ALA A 141 7.42 11.72 1.91
C ALA A 141 5.94 11.46 1.65
N TYR A 142 5.61 10.24 1.24
CA TYR A 142 4.24 9.82 0.92
C TYR A 142 3.86 8.59 1.73
N THR A 143 2.59 8.50 2.12
CA THR A 143 2.03 7.32 2.78
C THR A 143 1.31 6.46 1.75
N MET A 144 1.83 5.27 1.50
CA MET A 144 1.20 4.28 0.62
C MET A 144 0.33 3.33 1.45
N THR A 145 -0.94 3.20 1.09
CA THR A 145 -1.84 2.21 1.70
C THR A 145 -2.18 1.13 0.68
N LEU A 146 -2.05 -0.14 1.09
CA LEU A 146 -2.46 -1.32 0.34
C LEU A 146 -3.60 -2.02 1.08
N ASN A 147 -4.76 -2.11 0.43
CA ASN A 147 -5.87 -2.95 0.88
C ASN A 147 -5.91 -4.23 0.05
N ALA A 148 -5.95 -5.38 0.72
CA ALA A 148 -6.34 -6.66 0.12
C ALA A 148 -7.83 -6.88 0.38
N LEU A 149 -8.59 -7.15 -0.68
CA LEU A 149 -10.04 -7.29 -0.66
C LEU A 149 -10.45 -8.69 -1.09
N TRP A 150 -11.40 -9.27 -0.36
CA TRP A 150 -12.22 -10.37 -0.86
C TRP A 150 -13.53 -9.77 -1.36
N GLU A 151 -13.80 -9.91 -2.65
CA GLU A 151 -14.89 -9.19 -3.31
C GLU A 151 -14.81 -7.67 -3.03
N GLN A 152 -15.72 -7.13 -2.20
CA GLN A 152 -15.74 -5.72 -1.81
C GLN A 152 -15.33 -5.49 -0.35
N THR A 153 -15.03 -6.56 0.39
CA THR A 153 -14.67 -6.49 1.80
C THR A 153 -13.16 -6.43 1.95
N ILE A 154 -12.66 -5.42 2.67
CA ILE A 154 -11.25 -5.35 3.05
C ILE A 154 -10.98 -6.44 4.08
N VAL A 155 -10.10 -7.38 3.73
CA VAL A 155 -9.70 -8.48 4.61
C VAL A 155 -8.32 -8.24 5.23
N ARG A 156 -7.52 -7.35 4.63
CA ARG A 156 -6.26 -6.88 5.19
C ARG A 156 -5.91 -5.49 4.66
N SER A 157 -5.23 -4.71 5.48
CA SER A 157 -4.69 -3.39 5.12
C SER A 157 -3.26 -3.25 5.63
N LEU A 158 -2.42 -2.54 4.90
CA LEU A 158 -1.05 -2.21 5.26
C LEU A 158 -0.72 -0.78 4.81
N GLU A 159 0.02 -0.04 5.65
CA GLU A 159 0.57 1.27 5.32
C GLU A 159 2.10 1.24 5.34
N VAL A 160 2.73 1.92 4.39
CA VAL A 160 4.18 2.12 4.33
C VAL A 160 4.52 3.55 3.90
N ASP A 161 5.48 4.15 4.59
CA ASP A 161 6.01 5.45 4.22
C ASP A 161 7.08 5.26 3.13
N VAL A 162 6.99 6.01 2.02
CA VAL A 162 7.98 6.04 0.94
C VAL A 162 8.55 7.44 0.79
N ILE A 163 9.85 7.53 0.45
CA ILE A 163 10.54 8.79 0.19
C ILE A 163 10.84 8.87 -1.31
N VAL A 164 10.35 9.94 -1.94
CA VAL A 164 10.58 10.27 -3.34
C VAL A 164 11.67 11.33 -3.39
N ALA A 165 12.77 11.01 -4.09
CA ALA A 165 13.88 11.93 -4.30
C ALA A 165 13.61 12.86 -5.48
N GLU A 166 14.19 14.07 -5.43
CA GLU A 166 14.22 14.97 -6.58
C GLU A 166 15.00 14.34 -7.74
N GLN A 167 14.57 14.65 -8.96
CA GLN A 167 15.32 14.25 -10.15
C GLN A 167 16.64 15.04 -10.18
N ASN A 168 17.77 14.33 -10.19
CA ASN A 168 19.07 14.96 -10.33
C ASN A 168 19.26 15.45 -11.76
N ASP A 169 18.92 16.71 -12.03
CA ASP A 169 19.17 17.35 -13.31
C ASP A 169 20.65 17.71 -13.44
N ASN A 170 21.52 16.70 -13.51
CA ASN A 170 22.94 16.91 -13.79
C ASN A 170 23.14 17.10 -15.30
N THR A 171 22.44 18.08 -15.89
CA THR A 171 22.82 18.70 -17.14
C THR A 171 23.35 20.11 -16.83
N ASP A 172 24.52 20.17 -16.20
CA ASP A 172 25.43 21.27 -16.48
C ASP A 172 26.29 20.83 -17.68
N PRO A 173 25.96 21.25 -18.92
CA PRO A 173 26.90 21.12 -20.01
C PRO A 173 28.04 22.08 -19.70
N GLY A 174 29.08 21.57 -19.04
CA GLY A 174 30.25 22.34 -18.64
C GLY A 174 30.66 23.32 -19.74
N ASP A 175 31.00 24.54 -19.32
CA ASP A 175 31.44 25.68 -20.11
C ASP A 175 32.77 25.42 -20.86
N GLY A 176 32.81 24.37 -21.68
CA GLY A 176 33.92 24.04 -22.55
C GLY A 176 33.99 24.98 -23.75
N ASN A 177 34.32 26.25 -23.54
CA ASN A 177 35.05 27.05 -24.52
C ASN A 177 35.73 28.27 -23.88
N LYS A 178 36.93 28.05 -23.30
CA LYS A 178 37.98 29.07 -23.35
C LYS A 178 38.65 28.94 -24.71
N ASP A 179 38.33 29.86 -25.61
CA ASP A 179 39.11 30.07 -26.83
C ASP A 179 40.26 31.05 -26.54
N PRO A 180 41.53 30.65 -26.69
CA PRO A 180 42.67 31.54 -26.52
C PRO A 180 43.17 32.08 -27.88
N GLY A 181 42.84 33.34 -28.17
CA GLY A 181 43.74 34.25 -28.89
C GLY A 181 43.31 34.76 -30.27
N ASP A 182 43.21 36.08 -30.38
CA ASP A 182 43.66 36.90 -31.53
C ASP A 182 43.71 38.36 -30.99
N GLY A 183 44.81 39.09 -30.89
CA GLY A 183 45.87 39.28 -31.87
C GLY A 183 45.65 40.53 -32.74
N GLY A 184 45.24 41.67 -32.16
CA GLY A 184 44.96 42.91 -32.89
C GLY A 184 45.63 44.14 -32.30
N THR A 185 46.53 44.75 -33.07
CA THR A 185 47.36 45.93 -32.79
C THR A 185 46.60 47.25 -32.71
N ASP A 186 46.95 48.12 -31.78
CA ASP A 186 46.79 49.57 -31.94
C ASP A 186 47.92 50.32 -31.19
N PRO A 187 48.76 51.12 -31.88
CA PRO A 187 49.73 51.99 -31.24
C PRO A 187 49.42 53.46 -31.56
N ASP A 188 48.94 54.24 -30.58
CA ASP A 188 49.48 55.60 -30.44
C ASP A 188 49.20 56.29 -29.09
N ASP A 189 50.20 57.10 -28.74
CA ASP A 189 50.22 58.29 -27.90
C ASP A 189 50.08 58.25 -26.36
N GLY A 190 51.19 58.62 -25.71
CA GLY A 190 51.19 59.89 -24.97
C GLY A 190 51.49 59.90 -23.46
N LYS A 191 52.78 59.82 -23.08
CA LYS A 191 53.49 60.48 -21.95
C LYS A 191 52.78 60.71 -20.60
N SER A 192 53.34 60.19 -19.49
CA SER A 192 54.24 60.91 -18.54
C SER A 192 54.44 60.18 -17.20
N GLU A 193 55.71 60.18 -16.73
CA GLU A 193 56.28 60.31 -15.36
C GLU A 193 55.50 59.75 -14.13
N THR A 194 56.03 59.16 -13.06
CA THR A 194 57.33 58.72 -12.49
C THR A 194 57.00 57.76 -11.30
N PRO A 195 57.95 57.06 -10.65
CA PRO A 195 57.65 55.88 -9.81
C PRO A 195 57.42 56.22 -8.33
N ASN A 196 56.74 55.32 -7.57
CA ASN A 196 57.22 54.69 -6.31
C ASN A 196 56.08 54.21 -5.38
N LYS A 197 56.28 52.99 -4.83
CA LYS A 197 55.84 52.43 -3.51
C LYS A 197 54.35 52.19 -3.17
N ASN A 198 54.00 50.89 -3.27
CA ASN A 198 53.58 49.92 -2.22
C ASN A 198 52.38 50.24 -1.28
N PRO A 199 51.81 49.22 -0.60
CA PRO A 199 50.48 48.69 -0.85
C PRO A 199 49.52 49.04 0.30
N ASP A 200 48.21 49.06 0.06
CA ASP A 200 47.28 48.69 1.13
C ASP A 200 45.93 48.26 0.58
N GLN A 201 45.35 47.35 1.34
CA GLN A 201 44.35 46.37 0.97
C GLN A 201 42.98 46.99 0.75
N ASN A 202 42.26 46.46 -0.24
CA ASN A 202 40.86 46.76 -0.48
C ASN A 202 40.00 45.73 0.28
N ASP A 203 39.04 46.23 1.04
CA ASP A 203 37.92 45.47 1.57
C ASP A 203 37.12 44.84 0.42
N GLY A 204 36.69 43.59 0.59
CA GLY A 204 35.82 42.92 -0.38
C GLY A 204 35.54 41.47 0.00
N GLY A 205 34.29 41.19 0.35
CA GLY A 205 33.81 39.93 0.93
C GLY A 205 33.59 38.75 -0.02
N GLY A 206 32.94 37.72 0.56
CA GLY A 206 32.55 36.45 -0.06
C GLY A 206 33.64 35.38 0.05
N SER A 207 33.39 34.11 0.31
CA SER A 207 32.18 33.32 0.50
C SER A 207 32.65 32.04 1.19
N TRP A 208 31.89 31.52 2.16
CA TRP A 208 32.23 30.32 2.92
C TRP A 208 32.06 29.08 2.04
N GLY A 209 33.15 28.31 1.88
CA GLY A 209 33.10 27.01 1.24
C GLY A 209 32.38 25.99 2.11
N PHE A 210 31.32 25.39 1.56
CA PHE A 210 30.75 24.14 2.09
C PHE A 210 31.40 22.96 1.38
N VAL A 211 32.25 22.25 2.11
CA VAL A 211 32.66 20.88 1.77
C VAL A 211 31.51 19.98 2.23
N SER A 212 30.75 19.41 1.29
CA SER A 212 29.71 18.43 1.64
C SER A 212 30.23 17.02 1.39
N LEU A 213 30.52 16.34 2.51
CA LEU A 213 30.87 14.93 2.59
C LEU A 213 29.55 14.16 2.81
N PHE A 214 28.93 13.62 1.76
CA PHE A 214 27.74 12.78 1.94
C PHE A 214 28.15 11.33 2.24
N GLY A 215 28.02 10.98 3.52
CA GLY A 215 28.10 9.61 4.01
C GLY A 215 26.84 8.81 3.67
N LEU A 216 27.05 7.51 3.45
CA LEU A 216 26.02 6.48 3.36
C LEU A 216 24.97 6.63 4.47
N PHE A 217 23.71 6.80 4.09
CA PHE A 217 22.58 6.55 4.98
C PHE A 217 21.87 5.25 4.57
N CYS A 218 22.02 4.23 5.40
CA CYS A 218 21.17 3.05 5.38
C CYS A 218 19.75 3.45 5.80
N PHE A 219 18.77 3.38 4.91
CA PHE A 219 17.36 3.62 5.24
C PHE A 219 16.75 2.37 5.88
N ALA A 220 16.37 2.50 7.15
CA ALA A 220 15.56 1.51 7.86
C ALA A 220 14.07 1.77 7.54
N LEU A 221 13.44 0.85 6.81
CA LEU A 221 11.99 0.84 6.60
C LEU A 221 11.29 0.63 7.95
N ARG A 222 10.57 1.65 8.42
CA ARG A 222 9.78 1.57 9.66
C ARG A 222 8.40 1.01 9.34
N ARG A 223 8.22 -0.30 9.51
CA ARG A 223 6.89 -0.94 9.49
C ARG A 223 6.08 -0.45 10.69
N ARG A 224 4.98 0.28 10.47
CA ARG A 224 3.96 0.50 11.51
C ARG A 224 3.02 -0.72 11.47
N LYS A 225 3.01 -1.47 12.58
CA LYS A 225 2.08 -2.58 12.81
C LYS A 225 0.70 -2.07 13.20
#